data_AF-A0A9D2E6M0-F1
#
_entry.id   AF-A0A9D2E6M0-F1
#
_cell.length_a   1.000
_cell.length_b   1.000
_cell.length_c   1.000
_cell.angle_alpha   90.00
_cell.angle_beta   90.00
_cell.angle_gamma   90.00
#
_symmetry.space_group_name_H-M   'P 1'
#
loop_
_entity.id
_entity.type
_entity.pdbx_description
1 polymer ?
#
loop_
_entity_poly.entity_id
_entity_poly.type
_entity_poly.pdbx_seq_one_letter_code
_entity_poly.pdbx_strand_id
1 'polypeptide(L)'
;MRIDKYLKVSRLIKRRTVANEVADAGRILVNGKPAKASYAVKEGDVIEITFGNKPVKVRVLSTLAPAGKDVAREMYEVIEG
;
A
#
# COMPACT_ATOMS: atom_id res chain seq x y z
N MET A 1 -9.63 3.03 -4.24
CA MET A 1 -9.65 1.65 -3.68
C MET A 1 -9.28 1.73 -2.19
N ARG A 2 -9.77 0.85 -1.29
CA ARG A 2 -9.29 0.86 0.11
C ARG A 2 -7.82 0.42 0.19
N ILE A 3 -7.04 0.95 1.13
CA ILE A 3 -5.61 0.68 1.27
C ILE A 3 -5.32 -0.81 1.51
N ASP A 4 -6.10 -1.48 2.36
CA ASP A 4 -5.98 -2.92 2.60
C ASP A 4 -6.17 -3.75 1.32
N LYS A 5 -7.13 -3.37 0.48
CA LYS A 5 -7.37 -3.98 -0.84
C LYS A 5 -6.23 -3.65 -1.81
N TYR A 6 -5.79 -2.39 -1.82
CA TYR A 6 -4.72 -1.93 -2.69
C TYR A 6 -3.41 -2.67 -2.42
N LEU A 7 -2.97 -2.75 -1.16
CA LEU A 7 -1.77 -3.47 -0.75
C LEU A 7 -1.82 -4.95 -1.09
N LYS A 8 -3.01 -5.55 -1.03
CA LYS A 8 -3.22 -6.95 -1.39
C LYS A 8 -3.13 -7.18 -2.90
N VAL A 9 -3.68 -6.28 -3.70
CA VAL A 9 -3.72 -6.38 -5.17
C VAL A 9 -2.36 -6.06 -5.79
N SER A 10 -1.70 -5.00 -5.30
CA SER A 10 -0.33 -4.62 -5.66
C SER A 10 0.74 -5.60 -5.15
N ARG A 11 0.36 -6.56 -4.30
CA ARG A 11 1.22 -7.58 -3.69
C ARG A 11 2.31 -7.05 -2.76
N LEU A 12 2.20 -5.79 -2.34
CA LEU A 12 2.99 -5.25 -1.22
C LEU A 12 2.74 -6.03 0.07
N ILE A 13 1.56 -6.65 0.19
CA ILE A 13 1.25 -7.55 1.29
C ILE A 13 0.62 -8.86 0.82
N LYS A 14 1.03 -9.96 1.47
CA LYS A 14 0.56 -11.30 1.10
C LYS A 14 -0.87 -11.57 1.60
N ARG A 15 -1.25 -11.04 2.77
CA ARG A 15 -2.55 -11.27 3.43
C ARG A 15 -3.18 -9.94 3.83
N ARG A 16 -4.49 -9.81 3.60
CA ARG A 16 -5.26 -8.59 3.88
C ARG A 16 -5.41 -8.33 5.38
N THR A 17 -5.43 -9.39 6.21
CA THR A 17 -5.46 -9.30 7.67
C THR A 17 -4.23 -8.56 8.23
N VAL A 18 -3.05 -8.85 7.69
CA VAL A 18 -1.80 -8.18 8.08
C VAL A 18 -1.84 -6.68 7.73
N ALA A 19 -2.53 -6.30 6.65
CA ALA A 19 -2.66 -4.89 6.29
C ALA A 19 -3.48 -4.12 7.33
N ASN A 20 -4.53 -4.74 7.85
CA ASN A 20 -5.33 -4.16 8.92
C ASN A 20 -4.50 -4.02 10.20
N GLU A 21 -3.80 -5.09 10.62
CA GLU A 21 -2.95 -5.06 11.82
C GLU A 21 -1.86 -3.98 11.75
N VAL A 22 -1.20 -3.82 10.60
CA VAL A 22 -0.15 -2.81 10.40
C VAL A 22 -0.75 -1.40 10.36
N ALA A 23 -1.93 -1.22 9.76
CA ALA A 23 -2.64 0.06 9.78
C ALA A 23 -3.09 0.45 11.20
N ASP A 24 -3.65 -0.51 11.95
CA ASP A 24 -4.12 -0.30 13.33
C ASP A 24 -2.95 0.00 14.28
N ALA A 25 -1.78 -0.59 14.03
CA ALA A 25 -0.53 -0.27 14.72
C ALA A 25 0.08 1.09 14.32
N GLY A 26 -0.55 1.85 13.41
CA GLY A 26 -0.06 3.15 12.94
C GLY A 26 1.20 3.06 12.06
N ARG A 27 1.51 1.89 11.51
CA ARG A 27 2.70 1.61 10.69
C ARG A 27 2.47 1.80 9.20
N ILE A 28 1.31 2.33 8.81
CA ILE A 28 1.02 2.73 7.44
C ILE A 28 0.80 4.24 7.43
N LEU A 29 1.66 4.95 6.71
CA LEU A 29 1.55 6.38 6.48
C LEU A 29 1.15 6.61 5.03
N VAL A 30 0.19 7.50 4.81
CA VAL A 30 -0.14 8.01 3.48
C VAL A 30 0.16 9.49 3.47
N ASN A 31 1.04 9.92 2.56
CA ASN A 31 1.52 11.30 2.45
C ASN A 31 2.07 11.83 3.80
N GLY A 32 2.78 10.98 4.54
CA GLY A 32 3.36 11.30 5.85
C GLY A 32 2.38 11.31 7.03
N LYS A 33 1.12 10.93 6.83
CA LYS A 33 0.09 10.87 7.90
C LYS A 33 -0.38 9.43 8.14
N PRO A 34 -0.58 9.00 9.39
CA PRO A 34 -1.07 7.66 9.68
C PRO A 34 -2.44 7.44 9.07
N ALA A 35 -2.60 6.33 8.34
CA ALA A 35 -3.80 6.00 7.60
C ALA A 35 -4.47 4.74 8.15
N LYS A 36 -5.79 4.80 8.30
CA LYS A 36 -6.60 3.63 8.65
C LYS A 36 -6.69 2.67 7.47
N ALA A 37 -6.94 1.39 7.74
CA ALA A 37 -7.12 0.38 6.69
C ALA A 37 -8.33 0.63 5.76
N SER A 38 -9.26 1.51 6.16
CA SER A 38 -10.37 1.97 5.34
C SER A 38 -10.02 3.13 4.40
N TYR A 39 -8.81 3.70 4.49
CA TYR A 39 -8.39 4.83 3.68
C TYR A 39 -8.55 4.54 2.18
N ALA A 40 -9.16 5.49 1.47
CA ALA A 40 -9.35 5.40 0.04
C ALA A 40 -8.10 5.93 -0.69
N VAL A 41 -7.26 5.01 -1.18
CA VAL A 41 -6.05 5.29 -1.95
C VAL A 41 -6.40 5.96 -3.28
N LYS A 42 -5.62 6.99 -3.61
CA LYS A 42 -5.65 7.76 -4.85
C LYS A 42 -4.32 7.66 -5.59
N GLU A 43 -4.36 7.95 -6.88
CA GLU A 43 -3.16 8.05 -7.71
C GLU A 43 -2.33 9.26 -7.26
N GLY A 44 -1.01 9.08 -7.23
CA GLY A 44 -0.05 10.05 -6.68
C GLY A 44 0.17 9.95 -5.17
N ASP A 45 -0.63 9.18 -4.42
CA ASP A 45 -0.40 8.99 -2.98
C ASP A 45 0.95 8.31 -2.73
N VAL A 46 1.67 8.79 -1.72
CA VAL A 46 2.88 8.13 -1.22
C VAL A 46 2.52 7.31 0.00
N ILE A 47 2.60 5.99 -0.13
CA ILE A 47 2.33 5.04 0.94
C ILE A 47 3.67 4.58 1.51
N GLU A 48 3.84 4.75 2.82
CA GLU A 48 4.96 4.20 3.56
C GLU A 48 4.45 3.11 4.50
N ILE A 49 5.09 1.95 4.45
CA ILE A 49 4.72 0.77 5.20
C ILE A 49 5.94 0.28 5.96
N THR A 50 5.84 0.26 7.29
CA THR A 50 6.93 -0.23 8.13
C THR A 50 6.74 -1.69 8.45
N PHE A 51 7.50 -2.56 7.76
CA PHE A 51 7.51 -4.01 8.01
C PHE A 51 8.66 -4.36 8.95
N GLY A 52 8.37 -4.53 10.23
CA GLY A 52 9.40 -4.80 11.24
C GLY A 52 10.43 -3.67 11.28
N ASN A 53 11.67 -3.95 10.85
CA ASN A 53 12.78 -2.99 10.86
C ASN A 53 13.01 -2.29 9.51
N LYS A 54 12.27 -2.62 8.45
CA LYS A 54 12.45 -2.01 7.12
C LYS A 54 11.20 -1.23 6.72
N PRO A 55 11.27 0.12 6.66
CA PRO A 55 10.25 0.91 6.01
C PRO A 55 10.35 0.74 4.49
N VAL A 56 9.21 0.57 3.84
CA VAL A 56 9.09 0.53 2.38
C VAL A 56 8.17 1.67 1.97
N LYS A 57 8.65 2.52 1.06
CA LYS A 57 7.94 3.68 0.56
C LYS A 57 7.65 3.51 -0.92
N VAL A 58 6.37 3.64 -1.27
CA VAL A 58 5.89 3.49 -2.63
C VAL A 58 5.00 4.65 -3.03
N ARG A 59 5.04 5.04 -4.29
CA ARG A 59 4.11 5.99 -4.90
C ARG A 59 3.06 5.23 -5.69
N VAL A 60 1.80 5.57 -5.51
CA VAL A 60 0.70 4.98 -6.28
C VAL A 60 0.70 5.60 -7.67
N LEU A 61 0.84 4.78 -8.69
CA LEU A 61 0.72 5.18 -10.10
C LEU A 61 -0.68 4.94 -10.63
N SER A 62 -1.31 3.82 -10.24
CA SER A 62 -2.68 3.52 -10.65
C SER A 62 -3.48 2.81 -9.57
N THR A 63 -4.77 3.15 -9.47
CA THR A 63 -5.71 2.49 -8.55
C THR A 63 -6.64 1.49 -9.24
N LEU A 64 -6.49 1.31 -10.55
CA LEU A 64 -7.24 0.34 -11.34
C LEU A 64 -6.83 -1.09 -10.97
N ALA A 65 -7.82 -1.99 -10.91
CA ALA A 65 -7.53 -3.40 -10.66
C ALA A 65 -6.80 -3.98 -11.89
N PRO A 66 -5.59 -4.52 -11.74
CA PRO A 66 -4.83 -5.08 -12.85
C PRO A 66 -5.51 -6.35 -13.36
N ALA A 67 -5.50 -6.52 -14.69
CA ALA A 67 -6.09 -7.69 -15.36
C ALA A 67 -5.25 -8.99 -15.17
N GLY A 68 -4.08 -8.92 -14.52
CA GLY A 68 -3.17 -10.05 -14.39
C GLY A 68 -2.09 -9.86 -13.32
N LYS A 69 -1.32 -10.93 -13.06
CA LYS A 69 -0.27 -10.95 -12.04
C LYS A 69 0.88 -10.00 -12.36
N ASP A 70 1.19 -9.85 -13.65
CA ASP A 70 2.38 -9.15 -14.14
C ASP A 70 2.21 -7.63 -14.05
N VAL A 71 0.98 -7.15 -14.22
CA VAL A 71 0.60 -5.73 -14.21
C VAL A 71 0.53 -5.15 -12.79
N ALA A 72 0.55 -5.98 -11.74
CA ALA A 72 0.47 -5.50 -10.36
C ALA A 72 1.65 -4.61 -9.96
N ARG A 73 2.81 -4.79 -10.59
CA ARG A 73 4.00 -3.94 -10.40
C ARG A 73 3.86 -2.56 -11.03
N GLU A 74 2.97 -2.40 -12.01
CA GLU A 74 2.72 -1.11 -12.67
C GLU A 74 1.80 -0.20 -11.84
N MET A 75 1.18 -0.74 -10.79
CA MET A 75 0.30 0.04 -9.92
C MET A 75 1.06 1.05 -9.05
N TYR A 76 2.34 0.80 -8.78
CA TYR A 76 3.15 1.65 -7.91
C TYR A 76 4.61 1.71 -8.35
N GLU A 77 5.27 2.75 -7.89
CA GLU A 77 6.71 2.94 -8.01
C GLU A 77 7.33 2.82 -6.62
N VAL A 78 8.42 2.06 -6.47
CA VAL A 78 9.18 2.02 -5.21
C VAL A 78 10.08 3.24 -5.16
N ILE A 79 9.89 4.08 -4.15
CA ILE A 79 10.75 5.24 -3.90
C ILE A 79 11.92 4.82 -3.01
N GLU A 80 11.67 4.02 -1.98
CA GLU A 80 12.66 3.63 -0.97
C GLU A 80 12.29 2.26 -0.37
N GLY A 81 13.23 1.34 -0.22
CA GLY A 81 12.98 -0.01 0.32
C GLY A 81 14.20 -0.92 0.41
#